data_AF-A0A822H9C6-F1
#
_entry.id   AF-A0A822H9C6-F1
#
_cell.length_a   1.000
_cell.length_b   1.000
_cell.length_c   1.000
_cell.angle_alpha   90.00
_cell.angle_beta   90.00
_cell.angle_gamma   90.00
#
_symmetry.space_group_name_H-M   'P 1'
#
loop_
_entity.id
_entity.type
_entity.pdbx_description
1 polymer ?
#
loop_
_entity_poly.entity_id
_entity_poly.type
_entity_poly.pdbx_seq_one_letter_code
_entity_poly.pdbx_strand_id
1 'polypeptide(L)'
;CTPILVGQTFTSILYAKNSCGSNVTIVDIATLSYAGVLKSSITVLNETTYYKDFSWTPTAAQVGYQVVCAMAFDSQDSQSSQYCFKFYVSVLGVCVCPEHRLLVPQDLLQRVQRRQPLVPHLVQQRRK
;
A
#
# COMPACT_ATOMS: atom_id res chain seq x y z
N CYS A 1 4.46 16.29 12.04
CA CYS A 1 3.76 15.93 10.79
C CYS A 1 3.94 17.07 9.82
N THR A 2 4.23 16.79 8.55
CA THR A 2 4.21 17.81 7.50
C THR A 2 2.93 17.58 6.70
N PRO A 3 1.98 18.52 6.70
CA PRO A 3 0.72 18.32 5.99
C PRO A 3 0.94 18.44 4.49
N ILE A 4 0.10 17.78 3.71
CA ILE A 4 0.02 18.00 2.27
C ILE A 4 -0.85 19.24 2.05
N LEU A 5 -0.36 20.20 1.28
CA LEU A 5 -1.09 21.43 1.01
C LEU A 5 -2.08 21.26 -0.14
N VAL A 6 -3.29 21.80 0.03
CA VAL A 6 -4.26 21.90 -1.07
C VAL A 6 -3.61 22.61 -2.26
N GLY A 7 -3.80 22.05 -3.46
CA GLY A 7 -3.23 22.57 -4.70
C GLY A 7 -1.74 22.26 -4.93
N GLN A 8 -1.04 21.68 -3.95
CA GLN A 8 0.34 21.22 -4.12
C GLN A 8 0.39 19.72 -4.42
N THR A 9 1.13 19.36 -5.46
CA THR A 9 1.32 17.96 -5.82
C THR A 9 2.25 17.28 -4.81
N PHE A 10 1.72 16.29 -4.12
CA PHE A 10 2.50 15.34 -3.34
C PHE A 10 2.89 14.15 -4.20
N THR A 11 4.13 13.69 -4.06
CA THR A 11 4.67 12.50 -4.74
C THR A 11 5.22 11.51 -3.73
N SER A 12 4.99 10.23 -3.97
CA SER A 12 5.53 9.13 -3.17
C SER A 12 5.78 7.91 -4.04
N ILE A 13 6.51 6.94 -3.51
CA ILE A 13 6.82 5.68 -4.18
C ILE A 13 6.23 4.55 -3.35
N LEU A 14 5.46 3.69 -4.00
CA LEU A 14 4.96 2.45 -3.41
C LEU A 14 5.92 1.32 -3.78
N TYR A 15 6.41 0.60 -2.78
CA TYR A 15 7.29 -0.55 -2.97
C TYR A 15 6.56 -1.86 -2.67
N ALA A 16 6.87 -2.87 -3.46
CA ALA A 16 6.44 -4.24 -3.24
C ALA A 16 7.64 -5.17 -3.37
N LYS A 17 7.75 -6.13 -2.44
CA LYS A 17 8.82 -7.13 -2.47
C LYS A 17 8.27 -8.53 -2.63
N ASN A 18 8.71 -9.20 -3.68
CA ASN A 18 8.46 -10.61 -3.84
C ASN A 18 9.34 -11.42 -2.87
N SER A 19 8.69 -12.14 -1.95
CA SER A 19 9.34 -13.04 -0.99
C SER A 19 9.26 -14.51 -1.37
N CYS A 20 8.62 -14.84 -2.49
CA CYS A 20 8.39 -16.20 -2.98
C CYS A 20 9.52 -16.72 -3.90
N GLY A 21 10.56 -15.91 -4.15
CA GLY A 21 11.67 -16.24 -5.06
C GLY A 21 11.47 -15.69 -6.48
N SER A 22 12.52 -15.70 -7.31
CA SER A 22 12.61 -15.01 -8.61
C SER A 22 11.67 -15.54 -9.71
N ASN A 23 11.00 -16.68 -9.50
CA ASN A 23 10.12 -17.31 -10.49
C ASN A 23 8.73 -16.67 -10.59
N VAL A 24 8.46 -15.65 -9.77
CA VAL A 24 7.20 -14.91 -9.74
C VAL A 24 7.53 -13.43 -9.83
N THR A 25 6.82 -12.70 -10.67
CA THR A 25 6.99 -11.24 -10.81
C THR A 25 5.80 -10.52 -10.22
N ILE A 26 6.03 -9.36 -9.60
CA ILE A 26 4.95 -8.44 -9.23
C ILE A 26 4.54 -7.70 -10.50
N VAL A 27 3.27 -7.79 -10.84
CA VAL A 27 2.70 -7.21 -12.07
C VAL A 27 1.94 -5.93 -11.79
N ASP A 28 1.45 -5.74 -10.56
CA ASP A 28 0.76 -4.52 -10.18
C ASP A 28 0.90 -4.16 -8.71
N ILE A 29 0.78 -2.87 -8.43
CA ILE A 29 0.44 -2.32 -7.11
C ILE A 29 -0.84 -1.53 -7.29
N ALA A 30 -1.95 -2.07 -6.78
CA ALA A 30 -3.24 -1.42 -6.81
C ALA A 30 -3.42 -0.55 -5.57
N THR A 31 -4.21 0.51 -5.70
CA THR A 31 -4.53 1.42 -4.60
C THR A 31 -6.03 1.60 -4.45
N LEU A 32 -6.50 1.58 -3.21
CA LEU A 32 -7.76 2.19 -2.82
C LEU A 32 -7.44 3.61 -2.38
N SER A 33 -7.77 4.57 -3.22
CA SER A 33 -7.39 5.97 -3.06
C SER A 33 -8.50 6.90 -3.52
N TYR A 34 -8.36 8.18 -3.18
CA TYR A 34 -9.24 9.26 -3.62
C TYR A 34 -9.13 9.53 -5.13
N ALA A 35 -10.13 10.21 -5.68
CA ALA A 35 -10.11 10.66 -7.07
C ALA A 35 -8.95 11.62 -7.34
N GLY A 36 -8.40 11.56 -8.56
CA GLY A 36 -7.29 12.41 -9.01
C GLY A 36 -5.90 11.91 -8.64
N VAL A 37 -5.78 10.76 -7.99
CA VAL A 37 -4.48 10.09 -7.82
C VAL A 37 -3.99 9.59 -9.17
N LEU A 38 -2.74 9.93 -9.50
CA LEU A 38 -2.02 9.41 -10.66
C LEU A 38 -1.01 8.37 -10.22
N LYS A 39 -0.83 7.37 -11.07
CA LYS A 39 0.02 6.21 -10.82
C LYS A 39 0.84 5.91 -12.07
N SER A 40 2.13 5.63 -11.90
CA SER A 40 2.94 5.10 -13.00
C SER A 40 2.59 3.63 -13.29
N SER A 41 3.16 3.11 -14.38
CA SER A 41 3.31 1.66 -14.54
C SER A 41 4.22 1.08 -13.46
N ILE A 42 4.13 -0.23 -13.23
CA ILE A 42 5.05 -0.94 -12.35
C ILE A 42 6.46 -0.93 -12.96
N THR A 43 7.48 -0.73 -12.13
CA THR A 43 8.89 -0.74 -12.52
C THR A 43 9.68 -1.69 -11.63
N VAL A 44 10.63 -2.40 -12.20
CA VAL A 44 11.54 -3.29 -11.47
C VAL A 44 12.70 -2.45 -10.92
N LEU A 45 12.89 -2.44 -9.59
CA LEU A 45 14.05 -1.83 -8.96
C LEU A 45 15.23 -2.81 -8.89
N ASN A 46 14.95 -4.06 -8.54
CA ASN A 46 15.90 -5.17 -8.51
C ASN A 46 15.15 -6.51 -8.63
N GLU A 47 15.87 -7.63 -8.58
CA GLU A 47 15.32 -8.98 -8.78
C GLU A 47 14.05 -9.30 -7.98
N THR A 48 13.89 -8.70 -6.79
CA THR A 48 12.75 -8.99 -5.90
C THR A 48 11.92 -7.76 -5.56
N THR A 49 12.36 -6.56 -5.91
CA THR A 49 11.73 -5.30 -5.50
C THR A 49 11.19 -4.56 -6.71
N TYR A 50 9.93 -4.19 -6.61
CA TYR A 50 9.17 -3.49 -7.63
C TYR A 50 8.62 -2.22 -7.01
N TYR A 51 8.43 -1.20 -7.84
CA TYR A 51 7.88 0.06 -7.38
C TYR A 51 6.93 0.69 -8.37
N LYS A 52 6.12 1.61 -7.85
CA LYS A 52 5.19 2.43 -8.62
C LYS A 52 5.16 3.83 -8.03
N ASP A 53 5.32 4.83 -8.88
CA ASP A 53 5.19 6.22 -8.49
C ASP A 53 3.71 6.57 -8.30
N PHE A 54 3.46 7.33 -7.25
CA PHE A 54 2.16 7.82 -6.83
C PHE A 54 2.24 9.35 -6.76
N SER A 55 1.32 10.05 -7.40
CA SER A 55 1.20 11.50 -7.25
C SER A 55 -0.24 11.94 -7.07
N TRP A 56 -0.43 13.01 -6.31
CA TRP A 56 -1.74 13.51 -5.97
C TRP A 56 -1.70 14.99 -5.60
N THR A 57 -2.64 15.75 -6.16
CA THR A 57 -2.88 17.15 -5.83
C THR A 57 -4.23 17.27 -5.11
N PRO A 58 -4.25 17.44 -3.77
CA PRO A 58 -5.50 17.57 -3.05
C PRO A 58 -6.26 18.84 -3.41
N THR A 59 -7.58 18.74 -3.39
CA THR A 59 -8.50 19.87 -3.49
C THR A 59 -8.98 20.29 -2.11
N ALA A 60 -9.62 21.46 -2.02
CA ALA A 60 -10.20 21.95 -0.77
C ALA A 60 -11.25 21.00 -0.17
N ALA A 61 -11.93 20.20 -1.00
CA ALA A 61 -12.88 19.18 -0.55
C ALA A 61 -12.22 18.00 0.19
N GLN A 62 -10.89 17.86 0.09
CA GLN A 62 -10.11 16.76 0.68
C GLN A 62 -9.35 17.20 1.95
N VAL A 63 -9.62 18.41 2.47
CA VAL A 63 -9.03 18.89 3.74
C VAL A 63 -9.36 17.94 4.89
N GLY A 64 -8.39 17.71 5.77
CA GLY A 64 -8.49 16.78 6.89
C GLY A 64 -7.75 15.47 6.64
N TYR A 65 -8.15 14.41 7.33
CA TYR A 65 -7.48 13.12 7.24
C TYR A 65 -7.89 12.33 6.02
N GLN A 66 -6.88 11.83 5.32
CA GLN A 66 -7.03 11.04 4.11
C GLN A 66 -6.27 9.73 4.29
N VAL A 67 -6.83 8.63 3.78
CA VAL A 67 -6.23 7.30 3.88
C VAL A 67 -6.08 6.73 2.48
N VAL A 68 -4.92 6.15 2.20
CA VAL A 68 -4.67 5.37 0.98
C VAL A 68 -4.22 4.00 1.40
N CYS A 69 -4.80 2.98 0.78
CA CYS A 69 -4.40 1.60 0.97
C CYS A 69 -3.82 1.04 -0.32
N ALA A 70 -2.79 0.19 -0.21
CA ALA A 70 -2.11 -0.44 -1.33
C ALA A 70 -1.99 -1.96 -1.14
N MET A 71 -2.07 -2.68 -2.26
CA MET A 71 -1.90 -4.14 -2.35
C MET A 71 -1.08 -4.46 -3.60
N ALA A 72 -0.13 -5.38 -3.47
CA ALA A 72 0.63 -5.90 -4.60
C ALA A 72 -0.03 -7.16 -5.15
N PHE A 73 0.00 -7.31 -6.48
CA PHE A 73 -0.46 -8.49 -7.21
C PHE A 73 0.70 -9.08 -7.99
N ASP A 74 0.83 -10.39 -7.92
CA ASP A 74 1.83 -11.12 -8.70
C ASP A 74 1.25 -11.73 -9.98
N SER A 75 2.14 -12.26 -10.82
CA SER A 75 1.82 -12.91 -12.09
C SER A 75 1.00 -14.21 -11.95
N GLN A 76 0.72 -14.66 -10.73
CA GLN A 76 -0.11 -15.82 -10.42
C GLN A 76 -1.41 -15.41 -9.71
N ASP A 77 -1.81 -14.14 -9.85
CA ASP A 77 -3.00 -13.55 -9.23
C ASP A 77 -3.04 -13.64 -7.70
N SER A 78 -1.89 -13.86 -7.06
CA SER A 78 -1.78 -13.81 -5.60
C SER A 78 -1.59 -12.37 -5.14
N GLN A 79 -2.32 -12.00 -4.08
CA GLN A 79 -2.27 -10.67 -3.49
C GLN A 79 -1.43 -10.66 -2.20
N SER A 80 -0.75 -9.54 -1.95
CA SER A 80 -0.19 -9.26 -0.63
C SER A 80 -1.28 -8.93 0.39
N SER A 81 -0.88 -8.84 1.67
CA SER A 81 -1.67 -8.11 2.67
C SER A 81 -1.81 -6.64 2.26
N GLN A 82 -2.94 -6.03 2.60
CA GLN A 82 -3.17 -4.61 2.41
C GLN A 82 -2.37 -3.77 3.41
N TYR A 83 -1.81 -2.67 2.94
CA TYR A 83 -1.15 -1.68 3.78
C TYR A 83 -1.77 -0.30 3.56
N CYS A 84 -2.12 0.40 4.65
CA CYS A 84 -2.73 1.71 4.58
C CYS A 84 -1.86 2.77 5.24
N PHE A 85 -1.75 3.92 4.61
CA PHE A 85 -1.05 5.08 5.12
C PHE A 85 -1.99 6.30 5.15
N LYS A 86 -1.80 7.13 6.17
CA LYS A 86 -2.69 8.25 6.52
C LYS A 86 -1.97 9.57 6.32
N PHE A 87 -2.63 10.49 5.64
CA PHE A 87 -2.18 11.85 5.39
C PHE A 87 -3.09 12.86 6.06
N TYR A 88 -2.56 14.04 6.33
CA TYR A 88 -3.35 15.20 6.69
C TYR A 88 -3.22 16.27 5.61
N VAL A 89 -4.34 16.67 5.04
CA VAL A 89 -4.43 17.74 4.06
C VAL A 89 -4.81 19.04 4.76
N SER A 90 -4.07 20.11 4.47
CA SER A 90 -4.29 21.43 5.06
C SER A 90 -4.30 22.53 4.00
N VAL A 91 -5.06 23.59 4.26
CA VAL A 91 -5.05 24.82 3.45
C VAL A 91 -3.98 25.82 3.91
N LEU A 92 -3.57 25.77 5.19
CA LEU A 92 -2.69 26.77 5.81
C LEU A 92 -1.35 26.19 6.27
N GLY A 93 -1.06 24.93 5.96
CA GLY A 93 0.13 24.24 6.46
C GLY A 93 0.12 23.93 7.96
N VAL A 94 -0.99 24.24 8.64
CA VAL A 94 -1.18 23.87 10.03
C VAL A 94 -1.65 22.42 10.09
N CYS A 95 -0.92 21.60 10.82
CA CYS A 95 -1.19 20.18 10.95
C CYS A 95 -1.78 19.91 12.33
N VAL A 96 -3.04 19.49 12.40
CA VAL A 96 -3.68 19.10 13.66
C VAL A 96 -3.41 17.61 13.84
N CYS A 97 -2.34 17.25 14.56
CA CYS A 97 -2.13 15.88 15.00
C CYS A 97 -2.68 15.72 16.42
N PRO A 98 -3.73 14.90 16.67
CA PRO A 98 -3.88 14.28 17.96
C PRO A 98 -2.70 13.33 18.17
N GLU A 99 -2.16 13.26 19.37
CA GLU A 99 -0.96 12.50 19.77
C GLU A 99 -1.07 10.98 19.52
N HIS A 100 -1.05 10.55 18.26
CA HIS A 100 -0.81 9.16 17.88
C HIS A 100 0.34 9.14 16.88
N ARG A 101 1.54 9.06 17.46
CA ARG A 101 2.76 8.41 16.94
C ARG A 101 2.74 8.17 15.42
N LEU A 102 3.23 9.14 14.64
CA LEU A 102 3.60 8.93 13.25
C LEU A 102 4.69 7.87 13.18
N LEU A 103 4.31 6.62 12.91
CA LEU A 103 5.22 5.66 12.32
C LEU A 103 5.38 6.08 10.86
N VAL A 104 6.44 6.83 10.57
CA VAL A 104 6.98 6.96 9.22
C VAL A 104 7.29 5.53 8.76
N PRO A 105 6.70 5.01 7.67
CA PRO A 105 7.07 3.70 7.21
C PRO A 105 8.34 3.82 6.38
N GLN A 106 9.50 3.81 7.04
CA GLN A 106 10.75 3.39 6.42
C GLN A 106 10.81 1.85 6.25
N ASP A 107 9.81 1.12 6.73
CA ASP A 107 9.70 -0.34 6.62
C ASP A 107 8.66 -0.80 5.57
N LEU A 108 8.64 -0.18 4.39
CA LEU A 108 7.81 -0.62 3.25
C LEU A 108 8.39 -1.89 2.59
N LEU A 109 8.47 -2.98 3.34
CA LEU A 109 8.72 -4.33 2.85
C LEU A 109 7.43 -5.15 2.95
N GLN A 110 6.44 -4.85 2.10
CA GLN A 110 5.26 -5.72 1.96
C GLN A 110 5.70 -7.05 1.33
N ARG A 111 5.71 -8.11 2.15
CA ARG A 111 5.87 -9.49 1.67
C ARG A 111 4.59 -9.93 0.99
N VAL A 112 4.64 -10.32 -0.29
CA VAL A 112 3.60 -11.14 -0.90
C VAL A 112 3.69 -12.53 -0.25
N GLN A 113 2.72 -12.87 0.62
CA GLN A 113 2.58 -14.20 1.18
C GLN A 113 1.43 -14.91 0.48
N ARG A 114 1.69 -16.09 -0.10
CA ARG A 114 0.62 -16.99 -0.56
C ARG A 114 -0.33 -17.26 0.60
N ARG A 115 -1.64 -17.15 0.37
CA ARG A 115 -2.62 -17.74 1.29
C ARG A 115 -2.26 -19.21 1.44
N GLN A 116 -1.94 -19.65 2.66
CA GLN A 116 -1.94 -21.08 2.94
C GLN A 116 -3.34 -21.61 2.60
N PRO A 117 -3.48 -22.70 1.84
CA PRO A 117 -4.77 -23.36 1.72
C PRO A 117 -5.19 -23.78 3.13
N LEU A 118 -6.41 -23.39 3.53
CA LEU A 118 -7.09 -23.94 4.69
C LEU A 118 -7.10 -25.47 4.51
N VAL A 119 -6.25 -26.17 5.24
CA VAL A 119 -6.34 -27.62 5.37
C VAL A 119 -7.70 -27.90 5.99
N PRO A 120 -8.62 -28.62 5.31
CA PRO A 120 -9.83 -29.07 5.98
C PRO A 120 -9.40 -30.02 7.08
N HIS A 121 -9.72 -29.68 8.33
CA HIS A 121 -9.61 -30.61 9.44
C HIS A 121 -10.45 -31.85 9.10
N LEU A 122 -9.78 -32.93 8.71
CA LEU A 122 -10.40 -34.22 8.52
C LEU A 122 -10.79 -34.73 9.92
N VAL A 123 -12.05 -34.49 10.28
CA VAL A 123 -12.71 -35.20 11.38
C VAL A 123 -12.79 -36.65 10.94
N GLN A 124 -11.84 -37.49 11.37
CA GLN A 124 -12.02 -38.93 11.31
C GLN A 124 -12.38 -39.48 12.69
N GLN A 125 -13.58 -40.04 12.68
CA GLN A 125 -14.39 -40.58 13.75
C GLN A 125 -13.65 -41.55 14.67
N ARG A 126 -14.05 -41.49 15.95
CA ARG A 126 -13.93 -42.57 16.93
C ARG A 126 -14.27 -43.91 16.27
N ARG A 127 -13.34 -44.88 16.31
CA ARG A 127 -13.71 -46.29 16.32
C ARG A 127 -13.69 -46.78 17.76
N LYS A 128 -14.75 -47.55 18.04
CA LYS A 128 -15.07 -48.23 19.29
C LYS A 128 -13.97 -49.19 19.72
#